data_AF-A0A0F2TMM6-F1
#
_entry.id   AF-A0A0F2TMM6-F1
#
_cell.length_a   1.000
_cell.length_b   1.000
_cell.length_c   1.000
_cell.angle_alpha   90.00
_cell.angle_beta   90.00
_cell.angle_gamma   90.00
#
_symmetry.space_group_name_H-M   'P 1'
#
loop_
_entity.id
_entity.type
_entity.pdbx_description
1 polymer ?
#
loop_
_entity_poly.entity_id
_entity_poly.type
_entity_poly.pdbx_seq_one_letter_code
_entity_poly.pdbx_strand_id
1 'polypeptide(L)'
;MSEPDVLCPLCKVPADGRSLRCPSCREDLTALARLRYAGRMDYNAALAALRAGEVAEARVLLRRALAAEPGLAPARSLLETLGAVGAAVAGSAGREGDTP
;
A
#
# COMPACT_ATOMS: atom_id res chain seq x y z
N MET A 1 -15.99 5.40 -12.02
CA MET A 1 -15.66 4.60 -10.82
C MET A 1 -15.46 3.18 -11.31
N SER A 2 -14.24 2.66 -11.25
CA SER A 2 -13.96 1.30 -11.73
C SER A 2 -14.63 0.30 -10.79
N GLU A 3 -15.42 -0.61 -11.35
CA GLU A 3 -16.06 -1.68 -10.58
C GLU A 3 -15.00 -2.55 -9.89
N PRO A 4 -15.28 -3.08 -8.69
CA PRO A 4 -14.38 -4.03 -8.08
C PRO A 4 -14.28 -5.28 -8.96
N ASP A 5 -13.09 -5.54 -9.49
CA ASP A 5 -12.64 -6.81 -10.10
C ASP A 5 -12.62 -7.98 -9.09
N VAL A 6 -13.73 -8.17 -8.35
CA VAL A 6 -13.95 -9.27 -7.42
C VAL A 6 -15.20 -10.02 -7.88
N LEU A 7 -15.00 -11.24 -8.39
CA LEU A 7 -16.08 -12.13 -8.76
C LEU A 7 -16.48 -12.99 -7.57
N CYS A 8 -17.79 -13.19 -7.38
CA CYS A 8 -18.28 -14.20 -6.46
C CYS A 8 -17.76 -15.58 -6.89
N PRO A 9 -17.07 -16.34 -6.01
CA PRO A 9 -16.54 -17.65 -6.38
C PRO A 9 -17.65 -18.67 -6.67
N LEU A 10 -18.86 -18.47 -6.14
CA LEU A 10 -20.02 -19.32 -6.34
C LEU A 10 -20.79 -18.95 -7.61
N CYS A 11 -21.20 -17.69 -7.72
CA CYS A 11 -22.08 -17.23 -8.79
C CYS A 11 -21.34 -16.73 -10.03
N LYS A 12 -20.02 -16.51 -9.95
CA LYS A 12 -19.17 -15.95 -11.01
C LYS A 12 -19.60 -14.56 -11.52
N VAL A 13 -20.43 -13.85 -10.76
CA VAL A 13 -20.85 -12.47 -11.05
C VAL A 13 -20.00 -11.46 -10.27
N PRO A 14 -19.84 -10.23 -10.78
CA PRO A 14 -19.18 -9.16 -10.05
C PRO A 14 -19.85 -8.85 -8.72
N ALA A 15 -19.05 -8.50 -7.72
CA ALA A 15 -19.54 -7.95 -6.46
C ALA A 15 -20.21 -6.59 -6.71
N ASP A 16 -21.26 -6.28 -5.94
CA ASP A 16 -21.80 -4.93 -5.89
C ASP A 16 -20.72 -3.96 -5.37
N GLY A 17 -20.51 -2.86 -6.10
CA GLY A 17 -19.43 -1.91 -5.82
C GLY A 17 -19.55 -1.14 -4.50
N ARG A 18 -20.74 -1.08 -3.89
CA ARG A 18 -20.98 -0.34 -2.65
C ARG A 18 -20.96 -1.25 -1.43
N SER A 19 -21.57 -2.42 -1.53
CA SER A 19 -21.76 -3.36 -0.42
C SER A 19 -20.74 -4.49 -0.40
N LEU A 20 -20.00 -4.71 -1.50
CA LEU A 20 -19.15 -5.88 -1.72
C LEU A 20 -19.89 -7.21 -1.54
N ARG A 21 -21.22 -7.20 -1.73
CA ARG A 21 -22.03 -8.43 -1.72
C ARG A 21 -22.26 -8.93 -3.13
N CYS A 22 -22.38 -10.25 -3.26
CA CYS A 22 -22.82 -10.82 -4.52
C CYS A 22 -24.29 -10.46 -4.78
N PRO A 23 -24.65 -9.84 -5.92
CA PRO A 23 -26.05 -9.50 -6.21
C PRO A 23 -26.96 -10.72 -6.39
N SER A 24 -26.40 -11.89 -6.73
CA SER A 24 -27.14 -13.14 -6.89
C SER A 24 -27.38 -13.88 -5.56
N CYS A 25 -26.33 -14.34 -4.89
CA CYS A 25 -26.46 -15.14 -3.66
C CYS A 25 -26.35 -14.35 -2.34
N ARG A 26 -26.07 -13.04 -2.39
CA ARG A 26 -25.87 -12.14 -1.23
C ARG A 26 -24.67 -12.46 -0.32
N GLU A 27 -23.80 -13.37 -0.74
CA GLU A 27 -22.53 -13.67 -0.07
C GLU A 27 -21.71 -12.40 0.16
N ASP A 28 -21.05 -12.33 1.32
CA ASP A 28 -20.19 -11.20 1.67
C ASP A 28 -18.77 -11.41 1.12
N LEU A 29 -18.37 -10.61 0.14
CA LEU A 29 -17.10 -10.75 -0.54
C LEU A 29 -16.01 -9.83 0.05
N THR A 30 -16.26 -9.22 1.22
CA THR A 30 -15.31 -8.29 1.85
C THR A 30 -13.94 -8.91 2.09
N ALA A 31 -13.89 -10.15 2.60
CA ALA A 31 -12.62 -10.85 2.83
C ALA A 31 -11.87 -11.09 1.52
N LEU A 32 -12.58 -11.49 0.46
CA LEU A 32 -11.99 -11.69 -0.86
C LEU A 32 -11.47 -10.38 -1.46
N ALA A 33 -12.22 -9.30 -1.34
CA ALA A 33 -11.79 -7.97 -1.77
C ALA A 33 -10.53 -7.51 -1.03
N ARG A 34 -10.42 -7.77 0.29
CA ARG A 34 -9.21 -7.48 1.07
C ARG A 34 -8.00 -8.23 0.57
N LEU A 35 -8.15 -9.52 0.25
CA LEU A 35 -7.05 -10.31 -0.34
C LEU A 35 -6.66 -9.79 -1.71
N ARG A 36 -7.64 -9.49 -2.58
CA ARG A 36 -7.43 -8.99 -3.94
C ARG A 36 -6.70 -7.65 -3.97
N TYR A 37 -7.03 -6.74 -3.05
CA TYR A 37 -6.53 -5.37 -3.04
C TYR A 37 -5.58 -5.08 -1.88
N ALA A 38 -5.01 -6.11 -1.24
CA ALA A 38 -4.11 -5.97 -0.10
C ALA A 38 -2.96 -4.99 -0.41
N GLY A 39 -2.38 -5.08 -1.62
CA GLY A 39 -1.31 -4.19 -2.04
C GLY A 39 -1.71 -2.70 -2.03
N ARG A 40 -2.90 -2.39 -2.57
CA ARG A 40 -3.43 -1.02 -2.61
C ARG A 40 -3.84 -0.52 -1.23
N MET A 41 -4.36 -1.41 -0.38
CA MET A 41 -4.69 -1.09 1.00
C MET A 41 -3.43 -0.72 1.79
N ASP A 42 -2.36 -1.53 1.68
CA ASP A 42 -1.07 -1.25 2.32
C ASP A 42 -0.44 0.04 1.76
N TYR A 43 -0.56 0.32 0.45
CA TYR A 43 -0.14 1.59 -0.13
C TYR A 43 -0.88 2.79 0.45
N ASN A 44 -2.21 2.72 0.56
CA ASN A 44 -3.01 3.80 1.15
C ASN A 44 -2.68 4.03 2.63
N ALA A 45 -2.43 2.94 3.38
CA ALA A 45 -1.96 3.01 4.76
C ALA A 45 -0.58 3.69 4.83
N ALA A 46 0.33 3.39 3.91
CA ALA A 46 1.63 4.06 3.84
C ALA A 46 1.49 5.58 3.62
N LEU A 47 0.57 6.02 2.76
CA LEU A 47 0.28 7.44 2.57
C LEU A 47 -0.29 8.11 3.84
N ALA A 48 -1.05 7.37 4.66
CA ALA A 48 -1.51 7.87 5.96
C ALA A 48 -0.34 8.00 6.94
N ALA A 49 0.52 6.98 7.04
CA ALA A 49 1.73 7.01 7.87
C ALA A 49 2.66 8.18 7.50
N LEU A 50 2.89 8.43 6.21
CA LEU A 50 3.69 9.58 5.77
C LEU A 50 3.09 10.93 6.18
N ARG A 51 1.77 11.08 6.10
CA ARG A 51 1.09 12.30 6.57
C ARG A 51 1.22 12.49 8.07
N ALA A 52 1.36 11.40 8.83
CA ALA A 52 1.63 11.43 10.26
C ALA A 52 3.11 11.61 10.62
N GLY A 53 4.03 11.61 9.64
CA GLY A 53 5.48 11.68 9.87
C GLY A 53 6.15 10.33 10.15
N GLU A 54 5.39 9.23 10.11
CA GLU A 54 5.84 7.88 10.44
C GLU A 54 6.55 7.20 9.25
N VAL A 55 7.74 7.73 8.90
CA VAL A 55 8.49 7.31 7.71
C VAL A 55 8.90 5.83 7.76
N ALA A 56 9.25 5.31 8.94
CA ALA A 56 9.66 3.91 9.10
C ALA A 56 8.49 2.95 8.81
N GLU A 57 7.31 3.23 9.37
CA GLU A 57 6.09 2.45 9.14
C GLU A 57 5.69 2.50 7.66
N ALA A 58 5.72 3.70 7.06
CA ALA A 58 5.42 3.87 5.64
C ALA A 58 6.31 2.98 4.75
N ARG A 59 7.61 2.86 5.05
CA ARG A 59 8.52 1.98 4.28
C ARG A 59 8.13 0.51 4.41
N VAL A 60 7.71 0.05 5.58
CA VAL A 60 7.28 -1.34 5.79
C VAL A 60 6.01 -1.61 4.97
N LEU A 61 5.04 -0.70 5.04
CA LEU A 61 3.78 -0.80 4.31
C LEU A 61 4.00 -0.79 2.78
N LEU A 62 4.88 0.07 2.27
CA LEU A 62 5.20 0.11 0.83
C LEU A 62 5.86 -1.18 0.33
N ARG A 63 6.75 -1.78 1.12
CA ARG A 63 7.35 -3.08 0.77
C ARG A 63 6.30 -4.19 0.73
N ARG A 64 5.39 -4.22 1.70
CA ARG A 64 4.26 -5.16 1.69
C ARG A 64 3.34 -4.93 0.49
N ALA A 65 3.07 -3.66 0.16
CA ALA A 65 2.26 -3.30 -0.99
C ALA A 65 2.83 -3.89 -2.30
N LEU A 66 4.15 -3.77 -2.49
CA LEU A 66 4.86 -4.32 -3.65
C LEU A 66 4.99 -5.85 -3.62
N ALA A 67 5.06 -6.46 -2.43
CA ALA A 67 5.03 -7.91 -2.32
C ALA A 67 3.67 -8.49 -2.75
N ALA A 68 2.58 -7.80 -2.44
CA ALA A 68 1.23 -8.20 -2.84
C ALA A 68 0.89 -7.81 -4.30
N GLU A 69 1.35 -6.66 -4.78
CA GLU A 69 1.12 -6.16 -6.14
C GLU A 69 2.45 -5.61 -6.73
N PRO A 70 3.31 -6.46 -7.33
CA PRO A 70 4.63 -6.05 -7.83
C PRO A 70 4.61 -4.96 -8.91
N GLY A 71 3.49 -4.84 -9.63
CA GLY A 71 3.24 -3.84 -10.65
C GLY A 71 2.71 -2.50 -10.13
N LEU A 72 2.56 -2.31 -8.81
CA LEU A 72 2.04 -1.07 -8.23
C LEU A 72 3.09 0.05 -8.31
N ALA A 73 3.24 0.64 -9.50
CA ALA A 73 4.24 1.65 -9.81
C ALA A 73 4.30 2.83 -8.80
N PRO A 74 3.16 3.38 -8.32
CA PRO A 74 3.20 4.44 -7.31
C PRO A 74 3.90 4.04 -6.02
N ALA A 75 3.71 2.80 -5.55
CA ALA A 75 4.37 2.31 -4.34
C ALA A 75 5.89 2.19 -4.51
N ARG A 76 6.34 1.78 -5.70
CA ARG A 76 7.76 1.69 -6.05
C ARG A 76 8.43 3.06 -6.05
N SER A 77 7.88 4.02 -6.80
CA SER A 77 8.41 5.37 -6.89
C SER A 77 8.48 6.07 -5.53
N LEU A 78 7.46 5.86 -4.69
CA LEU A 78 7.46 6.43 -3.34
C LEU A 78 8.54 5.80 -2.45
N LEU A 79 8.73 4.49 -2.52
CA LEU A 79 9.77 3.80 -1.74
C LEU A 79 11.19 4.24 -2.15
N GLU A 80 11.44 4.43 -3.45
CA GLU A 80 12.69 4.97 -4.00
C GLU A 80 12.97 6.37 -3.47
N THR A 81 11.95 7.24 -3.49
CA THR A 81 12.04 8.62 -2.98
C THR A 81 12.43 8.64 -1.50
N LEU A 82 11.80 7.81 -0.67
CA LEU A 82 12.15 7.69 0.75
C LEU A 82 13.58 7.18 0.94
N GLY A 83 14.02 6.22 0.13
CA GLY A 83 15.39 5.72 0.11
C GLY A 83 16.43 6.82 -0.12
N ALA A 84 16.20 7.66 -1.12
CA ALA A 84 17.09 8.78 -1.47
C ALA A 84 17.17 9.84 -0.35
N VAL A 85 16.04 10.19 0.28
CA VAL A 85 16.01 11.16 1.38
C VAL A 85 16.80 10.67 2.59
N GLY A 86 16.72 9.37 2.92
CA GLY A 86 17.49 8.79 4.03
C GLY A 86 19.01 8.86 3.81
N ALA A 87 19.48 8.72 2.56
CA ALA A 87 20.88 8.84 2.21
C ALA A 87 21.38 10.30 2.29
N ALA A 88 20.54 11.28 1.95
CA ALA A 88 20.91 12.69 2.00
C ALA A 88 21.12 13.20 3.44
N VAL A 89 20.31 12.75 4.39
CA VAL A 89 20.42 13.15 5.81
C VAL A 89 21.59 12.47 6.52
N ALA A 90 21.94 11.24 6.15
CA ALA A 90 23.13 10.56 6.68
C ALA A 90 24.45 11.24 6.24
N GLY A 91 24.46 11.97 5.12
CA GLY A 91 25.62 12.70 4.61
C GLY A 91 25.96 13.99 5.37
N SER A 92 25.06 14.51 6.22
CA SER A 92 25.26 15.79 6.93
C SER A 92 25.67 15.66 8.40
N ALA A 93 25.79 14.44 8.94
CA ALA A 93 26.05 14.19 10.37
C ALA A 93 27.54 13.95 10.71
N GLY A 94 28.48 14.30 9.82
CA GLY A 94 29.88 13.90 9.95
C GLY A 94 30.91 15.01 9.77
N ARG A 95 30.85 16.12 10.52
CA ARG A 95 31.99 17.04 10.75
C ARG A 95 31.83 17.88 12.03
N GLU A 96 32.04 17.25 13.18
CA GLU A 96 32.33 17.94 14.45
C GLU A 96 32.85 16.88 15.43
N GLY A 97 34.05 16.92 16.01
CA GLY A 97 35.25 17.70 15.83
C GLY A 97 36.37 16.91 16.54
N ASP A 98 37.61 17.06 16.13
CA ASP A 98 38.74 16.58 16.94
C ASP A 98 39.90 17.57 16.82
N THR A 99 40.07 18.38 17.85
CA THR A 99 41.28 19.11 18.22
C THR A 99 41.13 19.41 19.72
N PRO A 100 42.12 19.06 20.53
CA PRO A 100 43.26 19.95 20.74
C PRO A 100 44.62 19.29 20.47
#